data_AF-A0A5Q4EKJ4-F1
#
_entry.id   AF-A0A5Q4EKJ4-F1
#
_cell.length_a   1.000
_cell.length_b   1.000
_cell.length_c   1.000
_cell.angle_alpha   90.00
_cell.angle_beta   90.00
_cell.angle_gamma   90.00
#
_symmetry.space_group_name_H-M   'P 1'
#
loop_
_entity.id
_entity.type
_entity.pdbx_description
1 polymer ?
#
loop_
_entity_poly.entity_id
_entity_poly.type
_entity_poly.pdbx_seq_one_letter_code
_entity_poly.pdbx_strand_id
1 'polypeptide(L)'
;MLGLFFFCTASSGYGQLRIGVGMDLFKTDFNNIAEKNQIGIKANYFLVRNFVLTTGYEMWSSGPNSIVLGGRFYPLNPVFVRFRGLLRNNSDLSLGMGYVKSLTRNWKMDYTGDYYFNEGEMGIRVGIAYLF
;
A
#
# COMPACT_ATOMS: atom_id res chain seq x y z
N MET A 1 -35.22 11.99 -1.63
CA MET A 1 -33.81 12.03 -2.07
C MET A 1 -32.95 12.10 -0.82
N LEU A 2 -32.41 10.96 -0.38
CA LEU A 2 -31.71 10.83 0.92
C LEU A 2 -30.28 11.39 0.77
N GLY A 3 -30.00 12.56 1.34
CA GLY A 3 -28.67 13.16 1.36
C GLY A 3 -27.80 12.53 2.44
N LEU A 4 -26.76 11.81 2.03
CA LEU A 4 -25.75 11.24 2.93
C LEU A 4 -24.88 12.37 3.49
N PHE A 5 -25.12 12.78 4.74
CA PHE A 5 -24.24 13.68 5.47
C PHE A 5 -23.00 12.93 5.97
N PHE A 6 -21.87 13.14 5.32
CA PHE A 6 -20.56 12.72 5.81
C PHE A 6 -20.14 13.65 6.97
N PHE A 7 -20.27 13.18 8.21
CA PHE A 7 -19.66 13.85 9.36
C PHE A 7 -18.14 13.69 9.30
N CYS A 8 -17.44 14.78 8.94
CA CYS A 8 -16.00 14.88 9.09
C CYS A 8 -15.70 15.25 10.56
N THR A 9 -15.50 14.25 11.41
CA THR A 9 -14.92 14.48 12.74
C THR A 9 -13.39 14.55 12.58
N ALA A 10 -12.86 15.77 12.62
CA ALA A 10 -11.43 16.04 12.62
C ALA A 10 -10.81 15.48 13.91
N SER A 11 -9.97 14.44 13.76
CA SER A 11 -9.10 13.93 14.81
C SER A 11 -7.67 14.31 14.45
N SER A 12 -6.97 14.88 15.44
CA SER A 12 -5.67 15.55 15.39
C SER A 12 -4.60 14.87 14.53
N GLY A 13 -4.04 15.62 13.56
CA GLY A 13 -2.79 15.30 12.87
C GLY A 13 -2.87 15.23 11.34
N TYR A 14 -3.20 16.33 10.66
CA TYR A 14 -2.98 16.46 9.21
C TYR A 14 -1.47 16.59 8.92
N GLY A 15 -0.98 15.98 7.83
CA GLY A 15 0.42 16.09 7.42
C GLY A 15 1.40 15.11 8.07
N GLN A 16 0.92 13.95 8.52
CA GLN A 16 1.79 12.90 9.06
C GLN A 16 2.51 12.12 7.95
N LEU A 17 3.77 11.79 8.19
CA LEU A 17 4.59 10.99 7.29
C LEU A 17 4.83 9.61 7.89
N ARG A 18 4.58 8.57 7.10
CA ARG A 18 4.91 7.19 7.45
C ARG A 18 5.85 6.60 6.41
N ILE A 19 7.04 6.23 6.85
CA ILE A 19 8.03 5.55 6.01
C ILE A 19 8.11 4.10 6.47
N GLY A 20 8.11 3.17 5.53
CA GLY A 20 8.19 1.76 5.85
C GLY A 20 8.78 0.92 4.74
N VAL A 21 9.05 -0.32 5.07
CA VAL A 21 9.51 -1.35 4.16
C VAL A 21 8.48 -2.47 4.13
N GLY A 22 8.40 -3.21 3.03
CA GLY A 22 7.53 -4.38 2.96
C GLY A 22 8.01 -5.35 1.91
N MET A 23 7.57 -6.60 2.06
CA MET A 23 7.91 -7.69 1.17
C MET A 23 6.68 -8.50 0.82
N ASP A 24 6.65 -9.01 -0.39
CA ASP A 24 5.60 -9.92 -0.84
C ASP A 24 5.82 -11.29 -0.18
N LEU A 25 4.75 -11.81 0.42
CA LEU A 25 4.71 -13.14 1.03
C LEU A 25 4.23 -14.20 0.06
N PHE A 26 3.29 -13.83 -0.81
CA PHE A 26 2.65 -14.75 -1.74
C PHE A 26 2.26 -14.01 -3.01
N LYS A 27 2.51 -14.60 -4.17
CA LYS A 27 1.99 -14.14 -5.46
C LYS A 27 1.39 -15.34 -6.19
N THR A 28 0.22 -15.19 -6.79
CA THR A 28 -0.56 -16.32 -7.36
C THR A 28 0.11 -16.99 -8.56
N ASP A 29 1.23 -16.48 -9.06
CA ASP A 29 1.98 -17.13 -10.14
C ASP A 29 2.73 -18.37 -9.60
N PHE A 30 2.04 -19.52 -9.67
CA PHE A 30 2.37 -20.79 -9.01
C PHE A 30 3.59 -21.54 -9.58
N ASN A 31 4.33 -20.99 -10.55
CA ASN A 31 5.43 -21.73 -11.18
C ASN A 31 6.78 -21.60 -10.46
N ASN A 32 7.03 -20.55 -9.66
CA ASN A 32 8.26 -20.44 -8.85
C ASN A 32 8.10 -19.45 -7.68
N ILE A 33 7.76 -19.97 -6.49
CA ILE A 33 7.51 -19.20 -5.27
C ILE A 33 8.73 -18.36 -4.82
N ALA A 34 9.95 -18.75 -5.21
CA ALA A 34 11.19 -18.08 -4.79
C ALA A 34 11.76 -17.05 -5.78
N GLU A 35 11.38 -17.10 -7.06
CA GLU A 35 12.03 -16.26 -8.10
C GLU A 35 11.44 -14.84 -8.16
N LYS A 36 10.19 -14.64 -7.75
CA LYS A 36 9.52 -13.33 -7.80
C LYS A 36 9.43 -12.64 -6.42
N ASN A 37 10.49 -12.74 -5.62
CA ASN A 37 10.56 -11.97 -4.38
C ASN A 37 10.65 -10.47 -4.66
N GLN A 38 9.81 -9.71 -3.95
CA GLN A 38 9.72 -8.27 -4.09
C GLN A 38 9.87 -7.61 -2.72
N ILE A 39 10.81 -6.68 -2.60
CA ILE A 39 11.03 -5.86 -1.41
C ILE A 39 10.84 -4.41 -1.81
N GLY A 40 10.13 -3.62 -1.03
CA GLY A 40 9.89 -2.22 -1.35
C GLY A 40 9.92 -1.31 -0.15
N ILE A 41 10.40 -0.09 -0.38
CA ILE A 41 10.34 1.03 0.55
C ILE A 41 9.19 1.92 0.12
N LYS A 42 8.35 2.35 1.07
CA LYS A 42 7.16 3.16 0.82
C LYS A 42 7.10 4.33 1.79
N ALA A 43 6.89 5.53 1.26
CA ALA A 43 6.48 6.71 2.00
C ALA A 43 4.98 6.96 1.81
N ASN A 44 4.29 7.25 2.90
CA ASN A 44 2.86 7.50 2.93
C ASN A 44 2.62 8.83 3.63
N TYR A 45 2.02 9.78 2.94
CA TYR A 45 1.74 11.12 3.45
C TYR A 45 0.23 11.30 3.64
N PHE A 46 -0.19 11.56 4.88
CA PHE A 46 -1.59 11.68 5.25
C PHE A 46 -2.09 13.09 4.95
N LEU A 47 -2.76 13.26 3.80
CA LEU A 47 -3.38 14.52 3.40
C LEU A 47 -4.56 14.86 4.33
N VAL A 48 -5.42 13.87 4.54
CA VAL A 48 -6.54 13.92 5.48
C VAL A 48 -6.67 12.55 6.15
N ARG A 49 -7.47 12.47 7.22
CA ARG A 49 -7.66 11.22 8.00
C ARG A 49 -7.93 9.99 7.14
N ASN A 50 -8.67 10.17 6.04
CA ASN A 50 -9.11 9.08 5.20
C ASN A 50 -8.33 8.96 3.89
N PHE A 51 -7.43 9.89 3.56
CA PHE A 51 -6.74 9.89 2.26
C PHE A 51 -5.24 10.11 2.41
N VAL A 52 -4.49 9.21 1.78
CA VAL A 52 -3.04 9.11 1.93
C VAL A 52 -2.42 9.00 0.56
N LEU A 53 -1.42 9.84 0.26
CA LEU A 53 -0.59 9.68 -0.92
C LEU A 53 0.52 8.69 -0.61
N THR A 54 0.79 7.77 -1.55
CA THR A 54 1.84 6.77 -1.43
C THR A 54 2.83 6.94 -2.57
N THR A 55 4.11 7.02 -2.23
CA THR A 55 5.22 6.86 -3.16
C THR A 55 6.18 5.79 -2.65
N GLY A 56 6.95 5.17 -3.52
CA GLY A 56 7.90 4.16 -3.11
C GLY A 56 8.79 3.65 -4.22
N TYR A 57 9.67 2.75 -3.83
CA TYR A 57 10.55 2.03 -4.72
C TYR A 57 10.46 0.54 -4.39
N GLU A 58 10.31 -0.28 -5.41
CA GLU A 58 10.21 -1.72 -5.30
C GLU A 58 11.35 -2.38 -6.08
N MET A 59 12.14 -3.16 -5.36
CA MET A 59 13.19 -4.02 -5.88
C MET A 59 12.62 -5.39 -6.18
N TRP A 60 12.87 -5.88 -7.39
CA TRP A 60 12.43 -7.19 -7.85
C TRP A 60 13.65 -8.11 -7.99
N SER A 61 13.56 -9.32 -7.44
CA SER A 61 14.64 -10.31 -7.56
C SER A 61 14.84 -10.79 -9.00
N SER A 62 13.75 -10.83 -9.78
CA SER A 62 13.76 -11.19 -11.18
C SER A 62 12.93 -10.18 -11.98
N GLY A 63 13.57 -9.09 -12.40
CA GLY A 63 12.95 -8.07 -13.24
C GLY A 63 13.49 -6.66 -12.99
N PRO A 64 13.02 -5.67 -13.77
CA PRO A 64 13.37 -4.28 -13.53
C PRO A 64 12.72 -3.76 -12.25
N ASN A 65 13.47 -2.96 -11.49
CA ASN A 65 12.94 -2.25 -10.33
C ASN A 65 11.85 -1.26 -10.75
N SER A 66 10.91 -0.96 -9.85
CA SER A 66 9.76 -0.09 -10.14
C SER A 66 9.64 1.06 -9.16
N ILE A 67 9.29 2.23 -9.68
CA ILE A 67 8.80 3.34 -8.85
C ILE A 67 7.30 3.15 -8.66
N VAL A 68 6.83 3.34 -7.43
CA VAL A 68 5.44 3.20 -7.06
C VAL A 68 4.87 4.57 -6.80
N LEU A 69 3.74 4.90 -7.41
CA LEU A 69 2.95 6.09 -7.11
C LEU A 69 1.50 5.71 -6.93
N GLY A 70 0.80 6.33 -5.99
CA GLY A 70 -0.61 6.02 -5.76
C GLY A 70 -1.17 6.65 -4.50
N GLY A 71 -2.22 6.04 -3.98
CA GLY A 71 -2.83 6.49 -2.75
C GLY A 71 -3.61 5.39 -2.04
N ARG A 72 -3.96 5.67 -0.78
CA ARG A 72 -4.81 4.84 0.06
C ARG A 72 -6.00 5.66 0.53
N PHE A 73 -7.16 5.03 0.51
CA PHE A 73 -8.36 5.54 1.12
C PHE A 73 -8.75 4.64 2.30
N TYR A 74 -8.99 5.24 3.47
CA TYR A 74 -9.37 4.54 4.69
C TYR A 74 -10.88 4.73 4.93
N PRO A 75 -11.76 3.88 4.38
CA PRO A 75 -13.20 3.97 4.65
C PRO A 75 -13.49 3.69 6.12
N LEU A 76 -12.75 2.76 6.73
CA LEU A 76 -12.89 2.35 8.12
C LEU A 76 -11.50 2.07 8.70
N ASN A 77 -10.93 3.00 9.47
CA ASN A 77 -9.63 2.80 10.09
C ASN A 77 -9.66 1.55 11.01
N PRO A 78 -8.73 0.57 10.89
CA PRO A 78 -7.48 0.62 10.14
C PRO A 78 -7.44 -0.16 8.82
N VAL A 79 -8.61 -0.43 8.24
CA VAL A 79 -8.77 -0.97 6.89
C VAL A 79 -8.64 0.15 5.86
N PHE A 80 -7.92 -0.13 4.78
CA PHE A 80 -7.81 0.76 3.63
C PHE A 80 -8.01 0.02 2.32
N VAL A 81 -8.46 0.75 1.32
CA VAL A 81 -8.29 0.40 -0.09
C VAL A 81 -7.13 1.22 -0.65
N ARG A 82 -6.40 0.69 -1.61
CA ARG A 82 -5.31 1.41 -2.26
C ARG A 82 -5.33 1.22 -3.76
N PHE A 83 -4.86 2.24 -4.45
CA PHE A 83 -4.59 2.20 -5.88
C PHE A 83 -3.15 2.65 -6.11
N ARG A 84 -2.41 1.94 -6.95
CA ARG A 84 -1.01 2.26 -7.26
C ARG A 84 -0.68 1.98 -8.71
N GLY A 85 0.06 2.89 -9.34
CA GLY A 85 0.81 2.62 -10.55
C GLY A 85 2.24 2.18 -10.23
N LEU A 86 2.68 1.12 -10.91
CA LEU A 86 4.05 0.63 -10.91
C LEU A 86 4.71 1.09 -12.22
N LEU A 87 5.57 2.10 -12.11
CA LEU A 87 6.30 2.67 -13.23
C LEU A 87 7.58 1.85 -13.47
N ARG A 88 7.58 1.08 -14.55
CA ARG A 88 8.70 0.28 -15.09
C ARG A 88 8.53 0.15 -16.62
N ASN A 89 9.50 -0.46 -17.32
CA ASN A 89 9.45 -0.68 -18.78
C ASN A 89 8.19 -1.41 -19.28
N ASN A 90 7.45 -2.07 -18.39
CA ASN A 90 6.07 -2.52 -18.59
C ASN A 90 5.21 -2.03 -17.42
N SER A 91 4.70 -0.81 -17.52
CA SER A 91 3.97 -0.18 -16.42
C SER A 91 2.72 -0.96 -16.08
N ASP A 92 2.38 -1.07 -14.79
CA ASP A 92 1.21 -1.81 -14.33
C ASP A 92 0.39 -0.98 -13.33
N LEU A 93 -0.89 -1.28 -13.23
CA LEU A 93 -1.78 -0.71 -12.24
C LEU A 93 -2.17 -1.81 -11.25
N SER A 94 -2.27 -1.42 -9.99
CA SER A 94 -2.74 -2.31 -8.94
C SER A 94 -3.86 -1.67 -8.14
N LEU A 95 -4.86 -2.47 -7.82
CA LEU A 95 -5.92 -2.14 -6.87
C LEU A 95 -5.86 -3.17 -5.75
N GLY A 96 -5.93 -2.70 -4.52
CA GLY A 96 -5.77 -3.57 -3.37
C GLY A 96 -6.50 -3.08 -2.14
N MET A 97 -6.46 -3.91 -1.11
CA MET A 97 -6.96 -3.56 0.21
C MET A 97 -6.03 -4.09 1.28
N GLY A 98 -6.02 -3.45 2.43
CA GLY A 98 -5.14 -3.83 3.51
C GLY A 98 -5.61 -3.37 4.87
N TYR A 99 -4.85 -3.81 5.87
CA TYR A 99 -5.10 -3.56 7.27
C TYR A 99 -3.80 -3.09 7.93
N VAL A 100 -3.90 -2.06 8.77
CA VAL A 100 -2.77 -1.54 9.55
C VAL A 100 -2.91 -1.94 11.02
N LYS A 101 -2.00 -2.77 11.52
CA LYS A 101 -1.91 -3.07 12.96
C LYS A 101 -0.93 -2.11 13.62
N SER A 102 -1.35 -1.43 14.69
CA SER A 102 -0.40 -0.68 15.52
C SER A 102 0.36 -1.64 16.43
N LEU A 103 1.68 -1.67 16.32
CA LEU A 103 2.55 -2.43 17.23
C LEU A 103 2.90 -1.57 18.46
N THR A 104 3.22 -0.30 18.22
CA THR A 104 3.42 0.71 19.26
C THR A 104 2.80 2.05 18.81
N ARG A 105 3.12 3.15 19.51
CA ARG A 105 2.68 4.49 19.12
C ARG A 105 3.16 4.84 17.70
N ASN A 106 4.44 4.62 17.41
CA ASN A 106 5.06 4.96 16.12
C ASN A 106 5.17 3.78 15.15
N TRP A 107 5.36 2.56 15.65
CA TRP A 107 5.53 1.39 14.78
C TRP A 107 4.19 0.81 14.35
N LYS A 108 4.02 0.65 13.03
CA LYS A 108 2.84 0.11 12.37
C LYS A 108 3.24 -1.09 11.51
N MET A 109 2.38 -2.08 11.45
CA MET A 109 2.51 -3.24 10.57
C MET A 109 1.39 -3.20 9.54
N ASP A 110 1.75 -3.25 8.27
CA ASP A 110 0.83 -3.20 7.14
C ASP A 110 0.68 -4.61 6.55
N TYR A 111 -0.55 -5.08 6.43
CA TYR A 111 -0.91 -6.26 5.65
C TYR A 111 -1.69 -5.79 4.43
N THR A 112 -1.35 -6.25 3.23
CA THR A 112 -2.05 -5.82 2.01
C THR A 112 -2.21 -6.96 1.04
N GLY A 113 -3.37 -7.04 0.38
CA GLY A 113 -3.59 -7.82 -0.83
C GLY A 113 -3.80 -6.87 -2.02
N ASP A 114 -3.15 -7.15 -3.14
CA ASP A 114 -3.25 -6.38 -4.37
C ASP A 114 -3.59 -7.29 -5.54
N TYR A 115 -4.41 -6.80 -6.43
CA TYR A 115 -4.61 -7.33 -7.76
C TYR A 115 -3.90 -6.43 -8.77
N TYR A 116 -3.08 -7.04 -9.61
CA TYR A 116 -2.31 -6.39 -10.67
C TYR A 116 -3.03 -6.58 -12.00
N PHE A 117 -3.42 -5.50 -12.66
CA PHE A 117 -4.34 -5.57 -13.81
C PHE A 117 -3.66 -6.09 -15.08
N ASN A 118 -2.42 -5.68 -15.36
CA ASN A 118 -1.73 -6.12 -16.59
C ASN A 118 -1.19 -7.55 -16.47
N GLU A 119 -0.74 -7.95 -15.29
CA GLU A 119 -0.28 -9.31 -15.03
C GLU A 119 -1.43 -10.29 -14.73
N GLY A 120 -2.59 -9.79 -14.29
CA GLY A 120 -3.72 -10.63 -13.86
C GLY A 120 -3.45 -11.40 -12.56
N GLU A 121 -2.41 -11.00 -11.81
CA GLU A 121 -1.92 -11.70 -10.63
C GLU A 121 -2.44 -11.07 -9.33
N MET A 122 -2.60 -11.89 -8.29
CA MET A 122 -2.79 -11.40 -6.92
C MET A 122 -1.49 -11.51 -6.12
N GLY A 123 -1.21 -10.50 -5.29
CA GLY A 123 -0.08 -10.48 -4.37
C GLY A 123 -0.52 -10.16 -2.95
N ILE A 124 0.06 -10.86 -1.98
CA ILE A 124 -0.09 -10.57 -0.55
C ILE A 124 1.25 -10.04 -0.04
N ARG A 125 1.20 -8.90 0.63
CA ARG A 125 2.36 -8.19 1.18
C ARG A 125 2.21 -7.97 2.66
N VAL A 126 3.32 -8.10 3.36
CA VAL A 126 3.49 -7.61 4.72
C VAL A 126 4.53 -6.50 4.75
N GLY A 127 4.38 -5.54 5.65
CA GLY A 127 5.36 -4.49 5.84
C GLY A 127 5.36 -3.94 7.24
N ILE A 128 6.42 -3.23 7.57
CA ILE A 128 6.59 -2.50 8.82
C ILE A 128 6.93 -1.06 8.49
N ALA A 129 6.37 -0.13 9.25
CA ALA A 129 6.51 1.29 9.01
C ALA A 129 6.59 2.08 10.31
N TYR A 130 7.35 3.16 10.26
CA TYR A 130 7.48 4.13 11.34
C TYR A 130 6.66 5.37 10.99
N LEU A 131 5.84 5.81 11.95
CA LEU A 131 5.08 7.05 11.91
C LEU A 131 5.89 8.17 12.57
N PHE A 132 6.21 9.20 11.79
CA PHE A 132 6.85 10.44 12.24
C PHE A 132 5.80 11.46 12.68
#